data_AF-A0A2M8J0H1-F1
#
_entry.id   AF-A0A2M8J0H1-F1
#
_cell.length_a   1.000
_cell.length_b   1.000
_cell.length_c   1.000
_cell.angle_alpha   90.00
_cell.angle_beta   90.00
_cell.angle_gamma   90.00
#
_symmetry.space_group_name_H-M   'P 1'
#
loop_
_entity.id
_entity.type
_entity.pdbx_description
1 polymer ?
#
loop_
_entity_poly.entity_id
_entity_poly.type
_entity_poly.pdbx_seq_one_letter_code
_entity_poly.pdbx_strand_id
1 'polypeptide(L)'
;MPTVWCDRVRGGRESALDSESAISLACHLNDAFANATSWSGLLHTLANRGFFLRFEGVRLALVNEQTGLSLCTCASLGHSFSSLAHRLGKPNVMADTGRLIPKTTLG
;
A
#
# COMPACT_ATOMS: atom_id res chain seq x y z
N MET A 1 10.99 19.92 -15.23
CA MET A 1 10.75 18.56 -15.76
C MET A 1 12.11 18.05 -16.20
N PRO A 2 12.74 17.19 -15.40
CA PRO A 2 12.34 15.80 -15.24
C PRO A 2 11.82 15.49 -13.84
N THR A 3 10.88 14.56 -13.74
CA THR A 3 10.40 14.02 -12.47
C THR A 3 11.46 13.07 -11.93
N VAL A 4 12.08 13.45 -10.81
CA VAL A 4 13.11 12.67 -10.08
C VAL A 4 12.44 11.43 -9.46
N TRP A 5 12.07 10.46 -10.29
CA TRP A 5 11.55 9.16 -9.84
C TRP A 5 12.07 7.99 -10.67
N CYS A 6 13.13 8.20 -11.46
CA CYS A 6 13.82 7.10 -12.12
C CYS A 6 15.05 6.68 -11.32
N ASP A 7 15.00 5.42 -10.92
CA ASP A 7 16.13 4.56 -10.63
C ASP A 7 16.91 4.87 -9.34
N ARG A 8 16.44 4.26 -8.25
CA ARG A 8 17.40 3.71 -7.30
C ARG A 8 16.95 2.33 -6.86
N VAL A 9 17.55 1.33 -7.49
CA VAL A 9 17.67 -0.01 -6.92
C VAL A 9 18.51 0.12 -5.64
N ARG A 10 17.83 0.47 -4.56
CA ARG A 10 18.35 0.55 -3.21
C ARG A 10 17.99 -0.79 -2.53
N GLY A 11 18.95 -1.39 -1.84
CA GLY A 11 18.90 -2.81 -1.42
C GLY A 11 17.60 -3.17 -0.69
N GLY A 12 17.21 -4.45 -0.70
CA GLY A 12 15.87 -4.97 -0.34
C GLY A 12 15.28 -4.69 1.07
N ARG A 13 15.73 -3.65 1.77
CA ARG A 13 15.22 -3.14 3.05
C ARG A 13 14.99 -1.61 3.08
N GLU A 14 15.37 -0.88 2.05
CA GLU A 14 15.20 0.58 1.95
C GLU A 14 14.06 0.89 0.98
N SER A 15 13.07 1.66 1.45
CA SER A 15 11.98 2.18 0.63
C SER A 15 12.54 2.89 -0.61
N ALA A 16 11.94 2.65 -1.79
CA ALA A 16 12.33 3.35 -3.02
C ALA A 16 12.12 4.88 -2.96
N LEU A 17 11.48 5.37 -1.89
CA LEU A 17 11.30 6.78 -1.56
C LEU A 17 12.27 7.20 -0.44
N ASP A 18 12.83 8.41 -0.58
CA ASP A 18 13.45 9.13 0.52
C ASP A 18 12.48 9.25 1.70
N SER A 19 13.00 9.12 2.93
CA SER A 19 12.19 9.08 4.15
C SER A 19 11.22 10.25 4.28
N GLU A 20 11.61 11.46 3.85
CA GLU A 20 10.75 12.64 3.85
C GLU A 20 9.53 12.49 2.92
N SER A 21 9.76 12.01 1.71
CA SER A 21 8.69 11.74 0.74
C SER A 21 7.80 10.59 1.21
N ALA A 22 8.37 9.57 1.84
CA ALA A 22 7.62 8.47 2.43
C ALA A 22 6.74 8.94 3.60
N ILE A 23 7.22 9.85 4.44
CA ILE A 23 6.45 10.43 5.57
C ILE A 23 5.33 11.34 5.07
N SER A 24 5.60 12.17 4.07
CA SER A 24 4.56 13.03 3.46
C SER A 24 3.44 12.19 2.85
N LEU A 25 3.83 11.16 2.08
CA LEU A 25 2.90 10.20 1.49
C LEU A 25 2.15 9.41 2.57
N ALA A 26 2.84 9.04 3.64
CA ALA A 26 2.24 8.39 4.80
C ALA A 26 1.17 9.27 5.45
N CYS A 27 1.47 10.53 5.72
CA CYS A 27 0.53 11.47 6.32
C CYS A 27 -0.71 11.67 5.43
N HIS A 28 -0.50 11.76 4.11
CA HIS A 28 -1.58 11.94 3.15
C HIS A 28 -2.46 10.69 2.97
N LEU A 29 -1.87 9.49 3.10
CA LEU A 29 -2.61 8.22 3.03
C LEU A 29 -3.18 7.80 4.38
N ASN A 30 -2.65 8.31 5.49
CA ASN A 30 -3.07 7.96 6.84
C ASN A 30 -4.58 8.13 7.04
N ASP A 31 -5.15 9.19 6.48
CA ASP A 31 -6.59 9.43 6.51
C ASP A 31 -7.36 8.31 5.79
N ALA A 32 -6.89 7.86 4.63
CA ALA A 32 -7.50 6.75 3.89
C ALA A 32 -7.46 5.43 4.70
N PHE A 33 -6.36 5.15 5.41
CA PHE A 33 -6.27 3.98 6.29
C PHE A 33 -7.11 4.13 7.56
N ALA A 34 -7.18 5.33 8.14
CA ALA A 34 -7.94 5.61 9.35
C ALA A 34 -9.46 5.57 9.11
N ASN A 35 -9.93 6.14 8.00
CA ASN A 35 -11.34 6.23 7.65
C ASN A 35 -11.86 5.03 6.84
N ALA A 36 -10.98 4.12 6.41
CA ALA A 36 -11.41 2.91 5.74
C ALA A 36 -12.33 2.07 6.65
N THR A 37 -13.52 1.75 6.12
CA THR A 37 -14.51 0.85 6.71
C THR A 37 -14.52 -0.52 6.04
N SER A 38 -13.87 -0.66 4.89
CA SER A 38 -13.75 -1.92 4.14
C SER A 38 -12.48 -1.95 3.30
N TRP A 39 -11.91 -3.16 3.11
CA TRP A 39 -10.75 -3.36 2.24
C TRP A 39 -11.00 -2.85 0.82
N SER A 40 -12.18 -3.08 0.24
CA SER A 40 -12.52 -2.58 -1.10
C SER A 40 -12.46 -1.05 -1.20
N GLY A 41 -12.97 -0.33 -0.19
CA GLY A 41 -12.92 1.14 -0.16
C GLY A 41 -11.51 1.69 0.01
N LEU A 42 -10.70 1.03 0.84
CA LEU A 42 -9.28 1.35 0.98
C LEU A 42 -8.53 1.15 -0.35
N LEU A 43 -8.71 -0.01 -0.98
CA LEU A 43 -8.07 -0.34 -2.26
C LEU A 43 -8.51 0.61 -3.37
N HIS A 44 -9.79 1.01 -3.41
CA HIS A 44 -10.29 1.96 -4.39
C HIS A 44 -9.66 3.36 -4.20
N THR A 45 -9.57 3.82 -2.95
CA THR A 45 -8.92 5.10 -2.62
C THR A 45 -7.44 5.10 -3.01
N LEU A 46 -6.75 3.98 -2.76
CA LEU A 46 -5.35 3.81 -3.15
C LEU A 46 -5.18 3.75 -4.67
N ALA A 47 -6.03 2.99 -5.36
CA ALA A 47 -5.98 2.85 -6.83
C ALA A 47 -6.24 4.20 -7.53
N ASN A 48 -7.20 5.00 -7.03
CA ASN A 48 -7.44 6.35 -7.56
C ASN A 48 -6.24 7.29 -7.37
N ARG A 49 -5.35 6.98 -6.44
CA ARG A 49 -4.10 7.70 -6.19
C ARG A 49 -2.90 7.06 -6.89
N GLY A 50 -3.11 5.98 -7.66
CA GLY A 50 -2.04 5.26 -8.38
C GLY A 50 -1.23 4.31 -7.50
N PHE A 51 -1.82 3.79 -6.42
CA PHE A 51 -1.17 2.84 -5.51
C PHE A 51 -1.98 1.57 -5.32
N PHE A 52 -1.30 0.47 -5.01
CA PHE A 52 -1.93 -0.78 -4.60
C PHE A 52 -1.21 -1.42 -3.42
N LEU A 53 -1.86 -2.37 -2.77
CA LEU A 53 -1.29 -3.12 -1.64
C LEU A 53 -0.87 -4.51 -2.10
N ARG A 54 0.31 -4.95 -1.67
CA ARG A 54 0.87 -6.27 -1.96
C ARG A 54 1.49 -6.87 -0.71
N PHE A 55 1.35 -8.18 -0.54
CA PHE A 55 2.13 -8.93 0.43
C PHE A 55 3.56 -9.14 -0.06
N GLU A 56 4.52 -8.63 0.69
CA GLU A 56 5.95 -8.93 0.54
C GLU A 56 6.36 -9.80 1.73
N GLY A 57 6.27 -11.12 1.53
CA GLY A 57 6.40 -12.11 2.60
C GLY A 57 5.27 -11.99 3.61
N VAL A 58 5.58 -11.58 4.85
CA VAL A 58 4.61 -11.43 5.95
C VAL A 58 4.13 -9.99 6.15
N ARG A 59 4.64 -9.05 5.34
CA ARG A 59 4.37 -7.62 5.50
C ARG A 59 3.47 -7.14 4.36
N LEU A 60 2.58 -6.22 4.70
CA LEU A 60 1.78 -5.51 3.72
C LEU A 60 2.55 -4.26 3.27
N ALA A 61 2.90 -4.24 1.98
CA ALA A 61 3.61 -3.14 1.34
C ALA A 61 2.67 -2.34 0.44
N LEU A 62 2.86 -1.03 0.45
CA LEU A 62 2.28 -0.09 -0.50
C LEU A 62 3.19 -0.02 -1.72
N VAL A 63 2.62 -0.26 -2.89
CA VAL A 63 3.34 -0.34 -4.17
C VAL A 63 2.77 0.71 -5.11
N ASN A 64 3.64 1.40 -5.84
CA ASN A 64 3.24 2.32 -6.88
C ASN A 64 2.71 1.53 -8.10
N GLU A 65 1.53 1.88 -8.61
CA GLU A 65 0.93 1.19 -9.74
C GLU A 65 1.69 1.43 -11.06
N GLN A 66 2.24 2.63 -11.26
CA GLN A 66 2.94 2.98 -12.49
C GLN A 66 4.34 2.37 -12.56
N THR A 67 5.08 2.34 -11.45
CA THR A 67 6.48 1.85 -11.44
C THR A 67 6.61 0.44 -10.91
N GLY A 68 5.60 -0.09 -10.22
CA GLY A 68 5.65 -1.40 -9.56
C GLY A 68 6.58 -1.44 -8.33
N LEU A 69 7.12 -0.29 -7.91
CA LEU A 69 8.08 -0.20 -6.81
C LEU A 69 7.38 -0.20 -5.45
N SER A 70 7.91 -1.01 -4.54
CA SER A 70 7.50 -1.04 -3.13
C SER A 70 7.98 0.24 -2.44
N LEU A 71 7.02 1.06 -2.03
CA LEU A 71 7.25 2.38 -1.48
C LEU A 71 7.49 2.32 0.01
N CYS A 72 6.56 1.73 0.77
CA CYS A 72 6.66 1.61 2.22
C CYS A 72 5.74 0.51 2.74
N THR A 73 6.00 0.03 3.96
CA THR A 73 5.10 -0.94 4.60
C THR A 73 4.00 -0.24 5.39
N CYS A 74 2.80 -0.83 5.45
CA CYS A 74 1.70 -0.25 6.25
C CYS A 74 2.06 -0.13 7.74
N ALA A 75 2.95 -1.00 8.24
CA ALA A 75 3.50 -0.87 9.60
C ALA A 75 4.28 0.44 9.81
N SER A 76 5.01 0.92 8.79
CA SER A 76 5.68 2.23 8.80
C SER A 76 4.71 3.40 8.84
N LEU A 77 3.45 3.19 8.41
CA LEU A 77 2.36 4.17 8.47
C LEU A 77 1.63 4.17 9.82
N GLY A 78 2.03 3.31 10.77
CA GLY A 78 1.31 3.10 12.03
C GLY A 78 0.11 2.15 11.93
N HIS A 79 -0.25 1.71 10.72
CA HIS A 79 -1.37 0.78 10.47
C HIS A 79 -0.83 -0.59 10.08
N SER A 80 -0.42 -1.38 11.06
CA SER A 80 0.01 -2.75 10.79
C SER A 80 -1.11 -3.57 10.15
N PHE A 81 -0.75 -4.54 9.32
CA PHE A 81 -1.70 -5.47 8.72
C PHE A 81 -2.64 -6.08 9.76
N SER A 82 -2.11 -6.47 10.93
CA SER A 82 -2.90 -7.03 12.02
C SER A 82 -3.98 -6.08 12.51
N SER A 83 -3.66 -4.80 12.70
CA SER A 83 -4.63 -3.77 13.11
C SER A 83 -5.72 -3.57 12.05
N LEU A 84 -5.32 -3.46 10.79
CA LEU A 84 -6.27 -3.32 9.67
C LEU A 84 -7.14 -4.57 9.51
N ALA A 85 -6.57 -5.77 9.62
CA ALA A 85 -7.31 -7.03 9.52
C ALA A 85 -8.25 -7.24 10.71
N HIS A 86 -7.89 -6.77 11.90
CA HIS A 86 -8.77 -6.78 13.06
C HIS A 86 -9.98 -5.85 12.85
N ARG A 87 -9.79 -4.69 12.20
CA ARG A 87 -10.84 -3.69 12.00
C ARG A 87 -11.71 -3.94 10.76
N LEU A 88 -11.09 -4.37 9.67
CA LEU A 88 -11.70 -4.57 8.33
C LEU A 88 -12.01 -6.04 8.02
N GLY A 89 -11.54 -6.97 8.85
CA GLY A 89 -11.65 -8.41 8.62
C GLY A 89 -10.58 -8.96 7.66
N LYS A 90 -10.86 -10.11 7.04
CA LYS A 90 -9.92 -10.78 6.12
C LYS A 90 -9.90 -10.09 4.75
N PRO A 91 -8.73 -9.64 4.25
CA PRO A 91 -8.61 -9.18 2.87
C PRO A 91 -8.65 -10.35 1.88
N ASN A 92 -8.97 -10.04 0.63
CA ASN A 92 -8.77 -10.96 -0.48
C ASN A 92 -7.42 -10.66 -1.12
N VAL A 93 -6.66 -11.72 -1.38
CA VAL A 93 -5.30 -11.63 -1.92
C VAL A 93 -5.24 -12.52 -3.15
N MET A 94 -4.67 -12.00 -4.24
CA MET A 94 -4.34 -12.83 -5.40
C MET A 94 -3.19 -13.76 -5.03
N ALA A 95 -3.41 -15.07 -5.14
CA ALA A 95 -2.41 -16.08 -4.80
C ALA A 95 -1.14 -15.96 -5.66
N ASP A 96 -1.27 -15.54 -6.91
CA ASP A 96 -0.17 -15.42 -7.87
C ASP A 96 0.79 -14.27 -7.54
N THR A 97 0.26 -13.09 -7.21
CA THR A 97 1.05 -11.86 -7.05
C THR A 97 1.15 -11.35 -5.62
N GLY A 98 0.37 -11.91 -4.69
CA GLY A 98 0.20 -11.35 -3.34
C GLY A 98 -0.52 -10.00 -3.31
N ARG A 99 -1.07 -9.52 -4.43
CA ARG A 99 -1.79 -8.24 -4.50
C ARG A 99 -3.15 -8.35 -3.79
N LEU A 100 -3.48 -7.36 -2.97
CA LEU A 100 -4.81 -7.28 -2.39
C LEU A 100 -5.81 -6.86 -3.48
N ILE A 101 -6.91 -7.59 -3.55
CA ILE A 101 -8.00 -7.31 -4.47
C ILE A 101 -9.27 -6.95 -3.68
N PRO A 102 -10.08 -6.01 -4.21
CA PRO A 102 -11.35 -5.70 -3.60
C PRO A 102 -12.21 -6.97 -3.58
N LYS A 103 -12.98 -7.13 -2.50
CA LYS A 103 -13.97 -8.20 -2.46
C LYS A 103 -15.02 -7.86 -3.51
N THR A 104 -15.00 -8.57 -4.64
CA THR A 104 -16.09 -8.52 -5.62
C THR A 104 -17.28 -9.19 -4.96
N THR A 105 -18.08 -8.42 -4.23
CA THR A 105 -19.41 -8.88 -3.83
C THR A 105 -20.22 -8.92 -5.12
N LEU A 106 -20.24 -10.08 -5.78
CA LEU A 106 -21.28 -10.41 -6.74
C LEU A 106 -22.60 -10.23 -6.00
N GLY A 107 -23.32 -9.17 -6.36
CA GLY A 107 -24.69 -8.92 -5.91
C GLY A 107 -25.64 -9.92 -6.54
#